data_AF-A0A3P6GTZ2-F1
#
_entry.id   AF-A0A3P6GTZ2-F1
#
_cell.length_a   1.000
_cell.length_b   1.000
_cell.length_c   1.000
_cell.angle_alpha   90.00
_cell.angle_beta   90.00
_cell.angle_gamma   90.00
#
_symmetry.space_group_name_H-M   'P 1'
#
loop_
_entity.id
_entity.type
_entity.pdbx_description
1 polymer ?
#
loop_
_entity_poly.entity_id
_entity_poly.type
_entity_poly.pdbx_seq_one_letter_code
_entity_poly.pdbx_strand_id
1 'polypeptide(L)' 'MGTQNLRRRETAIHSELEELKWAMESFLQHSTCQRFGTDCKDLIAMIKDPQAWPNFSTELEVI' A
#
# COMPACT_ATOMS: atom_id res chain seq x y z
N MET A 1 0.53 30.18 3.47
CA MET A 1 1.68 29.26 3.28
C MET A 1 1.43 28.02 4.16
N GLY A 2 0.75 27.00 3.62
CA GLY A 2 0.31 25.83 4.40
C GLY A 2 1.30 24.68 4.25
N THR A 3 2.06 24.39 5.31
CA THR A 3 3.04 23.30 5.32
C THR A 3 2.39 21.99 5.76
N GLN A 4 2.26 21.09 4.78
CA GLN A 4 2.67 19.69 4.86
C GLN A 4 2.01 18.80 5.94
N ASN A 5 0.78 18.36 5.62
CA ASN A 5 0.24 17.08 6.11
C ASN A 5 0.71 15.86 5.29
N LEU A 6 1.60 16.06 4.31
CA LEU A 6 2.10 15.00 3.43
C LEU A 6 2.90 13.95 4.23
N ARG A 7 3.84 14.40 5.06
CA ARG A 7 4.80 13.51 5.73
C ARG A 7 4.17 12.53 6.74
N ARG A 8 3.13 12.93 7.48
CA ARG A 8 2.51 12.07 8.51
C ARG A 8 1.58 11.01 7.89
N ARG A 9 0.99 11.31 6.72
CA ARG A 9 0.11 10.39 6.00
C ARG A 9 0.90 9.45 5.10
N GLU A 10 1.94 9.94 4.43
CA GLU A 10 2.87 9.10 3.65
C GLU A 10 3.49 8.01 4.52
N THR A 11 3.94 8.33 5.75
CA THR A 11 4.49 7.31 6.67
C THR A 11 3.46 6.28 7.11
N ALA A 12 2.21 6.71 7.37
CA ALA A 12 1.15 5.78 7.77
C ALA A 12 0.79 4.82 6.63
N ILE A 13 0.69 5.34 5.40
CA ILE A 13 0.42 4.54 4.19
C ILE A 13 1.57 3.56 3.91
N HIS A 14 2.83 3.98 4.09
CA HIS A 14 3.98 3.07 3.96
C HIS A 14 3.93 1.94 5.00
N SER A 15 3.61 2.24 6.27
CA SER A 15 3.45 1.21 7.30
C SER A 15 2.28 0.27 7.00
N GLU A 16 1.13 0.79 6.58
CA GLU A 16 -0.02 -0.03 6.19
C GLU A 16 0.28 -0.91 4.96
N LEU A 17 1.04 -0.41 3.98
CA LEU A 17 1.45 -1.18 2.80
C LEU A 17 2.40 -2.32 3.17
N GLU A 18 3.40 -2.05 4.00
CA GLU A 18 4.37 -3.07 4.44
C GLU A 18 3.70 -4.11 5.35
N GLU A 19 2.79 -3.70 6.23
CA GLU A 19 1.97 -4.63 7.02
C GLU A 19 1.07 -5.49 6.13
N LEU A 20 0.47 -4.91 5.09
CA LEU A 20 -0.36 -5.66 4.15
C LEU A 20 0.48 -6.64 3.31
N LYS A 21 1.64 -6.23 2.81
CA LYS A 21 2.57 -7.11 2.09
C LYS A 21 3.01 -8.27 2.99
N TRP A 22 3.42 -7.97 4.22
CA TRP A 22 3.81 -9.00 5.18
C TRP A 22 2.66 -9.97 5.48
N ALA A 23 1.45 -9.46 5.66
CA ALA A 23 0.27 -10.28 5.86
C ALA A 23 0.02 -11.17 4.62
N MET A 24 0.05 -10.62 3.41
CA MET A 24 -0.15 -11.37 2.17
C MET A 24 0.92 -12.45 1.97
N GLU A 25 2.20 -12.15 2.20
CA GLU A 25 3.30 -13.11 2.11
C GLU A 25 3.17 -14.22 3.16
N SER A 26 2.83 -13.86 4.40
CA SER A 26 2.58 -14.82 5.48
C SER A 26 1.38 -15.72 5.15
N PHE A 27 0.29 -15.14 4.65
CA PHE A 27 -0.87 -15.91 4.22
C PHE A 27 -0.57 -16.80 3.00
N LEU A 28 0.24 -16.35 2.04
CA LEU A 28 0.66 -17.15 0.88
C LEU A 28 1.55 -18.33 1.28
N GLN A 29 2.39 -18.17 2.29
CA GLN A 29 3.20 -19.27 2.83
C GLN A 29 2.35 -20.35 3.51
N HIS A 30 1.21 -19.98 4.10
CA HIS A 30 0.35 -20.88 4.87
C HIS A 30 -0.93 -21.30 4.16
N SER A 31 -1.32 -20.64 3.07
CA SER A 31 -2.56 -20.87 2.35
C SER A 31 -2.47 -20.45 0.89
N THR A 32 -3.17 -21.15 0.00
CA THR A 32 -3.30 -20.78 -1.42
C THR A 32 -4.36 -19.69 -1.63
N CYS A 33 -4.52 -18.78 -0.65
CA CYS A 33 -5.50 -17.71 -0.75
C CYS A 33 -5.09 -16.73 -1.84
N GLN A 34 -5.85 -16.72 -2.93
CA GLN A 34 -5.52 -15.96 -4.14
C GLN A 34 -6.10 -14.54 -4.13
N ARG A 35 -6.94 -14.20 -3.15
CA ARG A 35 -7.69 -12.94 -3.15
C ARG A 35 -7.70 -12.28 -1.78
N PHE A 36 -7.02 -11.15 -1.71
CA PHE A 36 -7.00 -10.28 -0.55
C PHE A 36 -7.88 -9.06 -0.82
N GLY A 37 -8.74 -8.72 0.14
CA GLY A 37 -9.53 -7.50 0.12
C GLY A 37 -8.98 -6.52 1.14
N THR A 38 -8.87 -5.24 0.76
CA THR A 38 -8.56 -4.14 1.68
C THR A 38 -9.65 -3.08 1.55
N ASP A 39 -10.04 -2.48 2.67
CA ASP A 39 -10.96 -1.34 2.73
C ASP A 39 -10.21 0.01 2.88
N CYS A 40 -8.87 -0.03 2.89
CA CYS A 40 -8.02 1.15 2.92
C CYS A 40 -8.17 1.94 1.62
N LYS A 41 -8.88 3.06 1.70
CA LYS A 41 -9.13 3.95 0.56
C LYS A 41 -7.86 4.46 -0.10
N ASP A 42 -6.80 4.67 0.68
CA ASP A 42 -5.51 5.14 0.18
C ASP A 42 -4.80 4.04 -0.63
N LEU A 43 -4.79 2.79 -0.16
CA LEU A 43 -4.28 1.64 -0.92
C LEU A 43 -5.09 1.37 -2.19
N ILE A 44 -6.42 1.48 -2.12
CA ILE A 44 -7.28 1.37 -3.30
C ILE A 44 -6.97 2.48 -4.32
N ALA A 45 -6.76 3.71 -3.85
CA ALA A 45 -6.40 4.83 -4.71
C ALA A 45 -5.01 4.65 -5.34
N MET A 46 -4.04 4.11 -4.60
CA MET A 46 -2.70 3.79 -5.11
C MET A 46 -2.72 2.72 -6.19
N ILE A 47 -3.50 1.65 -6.01
CA ILE A 47 -3.66 0.60 -7.03
C ILE A 47 -4.40 1.12 -8.26
N LYS A 48 -5.41 1.97 -8.05
CA LYS A 48 -6.25 2.50 -9.14
C LYS A 48 -5.54 3.58 -9.96
N ASP A 49 -4.71 4.40 -9.34
CA ASP A 49 -3.94 5.46 -9.99
C ASP A 49 -2.51 5.53 -9.40
N PRO A 50 -1.62 4.60 -9.79
CA PRO A 50 -0.25 4.58 -9.30
C PRO A 50 0.56 5.80 -9.75
N GLN A 51 0.16 6.46 -10.84
CA GLN A 51 0.83 7.66 -11.36
C GLN A 51 0.61 8.88 -10.45
N ALA A 52 -0.52 8.96 -9.75
CA ALA A 52 -0.77 9.95 -8.70
C ALA A 52 0.09 9.74 -7.44
N TRP A 53 0.76 8.58 -7.31
CA TRP A 53 1.59 8.19 -6.17
C TRP A 53 3.00 7.77 -6.61
N PRO A 54 3.80 8.69 -7.19
CA PRO A 54 5.09 8.35 -7.79
C PRO A 54 6.09 7.76 -6.78
N ASN A 55 5.98 8.11 -5.49
CA ASN A 55 6.80 7.54 -4.41
C ASN A 55 6.53 6.06 -4.13
N PHE A 56 5.35 5.55 -4.51
CA PHE A 56 4.92 4.17 -4.27
C PHE A 56 4.85 3.34 -5.55
N SER A 57 4.85 3.98 -6.72
CA SER A 57 4.80 3.28 -8.01
C SER A 57 5.94 2.27 -8.17
N THR A 58 7.14 2.56 -7.65
CA THR A 58 8.30 1.65 -7.71
C THR A 58 8.17 0.46 -6.77
N GLU A 59 7.46 0.60 -5.65
CA GLU A 59 7.23 -0.49 -4.69
C GLU A 59 6.13 -1.45 -5.18
N LEU A 60 5.18 -0.93 -5.96
CA LEU A 60 4.07 -1.71 -6.51
C LEU A 60 4.48 -2.57 -7.72
N GLU A 61 5.52 -2.18 -8.45
CA GLU A 61 6.08 -2.97 -9.57
C GLU A 61 6.71 -4.30 -9.12
N VAL A 62 7.03 -4.42 -7.82
CA VAL A 62 7.75 -5.58 -7.24
C VAL A 62 6.78 -6.62 -6.64
N ILE A 63 5.48 -6.30 -6.56
CA ILE A 63 4.42 -7.21 -6.06
C ILE A 63 3.87 -8.06 -7.22
#